data_AF-A0A069PLT1-F1
#
_entry.id   AF-A0A069PLT1-F1
#
_cell.length_a   1.000
_cell.length_b   1.000
_cell.length_c   1.000
_cell.angle_alpha   90.00
_cell.angle_beta   90.00
_cell.angle_gamma   90.00
#
_symmetry.space_group_name_H-M   'P 1'
#
loop_
_entity.id
_entity.type
_entity.pdbx_description
1 polymer ?
#
loop_
_entity_poly.entity_id
_entity_poly.type
_entity_poly.pdbx_seq_one_letter_code
_entity_poly.pdbx_strand_id
1 'polypeptide(L)'
;MHNLVQGTDEWANFRLHHFGASEAAAMLGLSSKVKRTELLHMKHTGTAKEFSDWVQKNILDYGHEVEALARPIIEDLIGEDLYPVTCSDGDLSASCDGLTMSEELAFEHKQHNAALAESVRNKILPEEHQPQCQQVMMVTGAKKVIFTVSDGTRENMEYMEVFPDPAWHERIRAGWAQFKKDLAAYVPEAVEVKPIGRTPETLPALRVEVTGKVTASNLIEFRDHALAVFAGINRELVTDQHFADAEKTVKWCGEVESRLEAAKEHALSQTQSIDELFKTIDAISSEARAVRLELDKLVSRRKVEIKEGIILKAKAMYEQHIAGLKEETGGPWIVLTAPDFAGAAKGKRTVASIQDAANTVLANAKIEADASAKRIRTSLACIKDESVGYEFLFADKLALVGKPIEDLQLVIRTRISDHKAAEEKRIEAERERIRKEEQEKAEAKIPAPVTTSPAPISAKQEQFAPWTAPARITSDAAPTLRLGQINERLAPISLTADGLASLGFVHAATGKAAKLYHEEIFPQICAALIRHIEAVSGEQAMLRQQAA
;
A
#
# COMPACT_ATOMS: atom_id res chain seq x y z
N MET A 1 12.76 -6.38 -24.39
CA MET A 1 11.66 -6.71 -25.34
C MET A 1 11.84 -8.13 -25.85
N HIS A 2 10.74 -8.79 -26.19
CA HIS A 2 10.71 -10.17 -26.68
C HIS A 2 10.13 -10.24 -28.09
N ASN A 3 10.70 -11.08 -28.94
CA ASN A 3 10.15 -11.36 -30.26
C ASN A 3 9.04 -12.43 -30.16
N LEU A 4 7.93 -12.06 -29.53
CA LEU A 4 6.77 -12.92 -29.31
C LEU A 4 5.54 -12.30 -29.98
N VAL A 5 4.81 -13.12 -30.74
CA VAL A 5 3.53 -12.71 -31.34
C VAL A 5 2.43 -12.99 -30.33
N GLN A 6 1.67 -11.96 -29.96
CA GLN A 6 0.59 -12.10 -28.99
C GLN A 6 -0.49 -13.07 -29.50
N GLY A 7 -1.00 -13.93 -28.62
CA GLY A 7 -1.97 -14.98 -28.98
C GLY A 7 -1.35 -16.30 -29.46
N THR A 8 -0.03 -16.39 -29.63
CA THR A 8 0.65 -17.66 -29.96
C THR A 8 0.91 -18.54 -28.73
N ASP A 9 1.20 -19.82 -28.95
CA ASP A 9 1.55 -20.78 -27.89
C ASP A 9 2.83 -20.37 -27.17
N GLU A 10 3.83 -19.84 -27.89
CA GLU A 10 5.08 -19.34 -27.30
C GLU A 10 4.81 -18.16 -26.36
N TRP A 11 3.90 -17.26 -26.75
CA TRP A 11 3.47 -16.15 -25.91
C TRP A 11 2.68 -16.63 -24.69
N ALA A 12 1.79 -17.59 -24.85
CA ALA A 12 1.04 -18.19 -23.74
C ALA A 12 2.00 -18.87 -22.73
N ASN A 13 2.99 -19.62 -23.21
CA ASN A 13 3.99 -20.25 -22.37
C ASN A 13 4.90 -19.24 -21.65
N PHE A 14 5.29 -18.16 -22.33
CA PHE A 14 6.01 -17.05 -21.71
C PHE A 14 5.23 -16.46 -20.54
N ARG A 15 3.92 -16.25 -20.73
CA ARG A 15 3.02 -15.74 -19.69
C ARG A 15 2.81 -16.71 -18.53
N LEU A 16 2.98 -18.01 -18.68
CA LEU A 16 2.90 -18.93 -17.54
C LEU A 16 4.02 -18.68 -16.52
N HIS A 17 5.20 -18.28 -17.02
CA HIS A 17 6.41 -18.12 -16.21
C HIS A 17 6.70 -16.68 -15.78
N HIS A 18 5.96 -15.71 -16.33
CA HIS A 18 6.07 -14.29 -15.96
C HIS A 18 4.78 -13.76 -15.37
N PHE A 19 4.86 -12.64 -14.67
CA PHE A 19 3.70 -11.95 -14.11
C PHE A 19 3.22 -10.86 -15.05
N GLY A 20 2.12 -11.11 -15.74
CA GLY A 20 1.61 -10.20 -16.77
C GLY A 20 0.91 -8.98 -16.20
N ALA A 21 1.05 -7.83 -16.88
CA ALA A 21 0.34 -6.60 -16.51
C ALA A 21 -1.19 -6.79 -16.46
N SER A 22 -1.75 -7.56 -17.40
CA SER A 22 -3.18 -7.90 -17.42
C SER A 22 -3.63 -8.81 -16.27
N GLU A 23 -2.69 -9.43 -15.55
CA GLU A 23 -2.96 -10.29 -14.38
C GLU A 23 -2.85 -9.53 -13.06
N ALA A 24 -2.30 -8.31 -13.07
CA ALA A 24 -2.04 -7.53 -11.87
C ALA A 24 -3.31 -7.23 -11.05
N ALA A 25 -4.43 -6.95 -11.73
CA ALA A 25 -5.73 -6.77 -11.07
C ALA A 25 -6.24 -8.06 -10.42
N ALA A 26 -6.08 -9.22 -11.07
CA ALA A 26 -6.46 -10.51 -10.49
C ALA A 26 -5.56 -10.86 -9.29
N MET A 27 -4.26 -10.58 -9.38
CA MET A 27 -3.29 -10.74 -8.29
C MET A 27 -3.66 -9.91 -7.06
N LEU A 28 -4.14 -8.68 -7.26
CA LEU A 28 -4.62 -7.79 -6.18
C LEU A 28 -6.06 -8.11 -5.72
N GLY A 29 -6.75 -9.03 -6.40
CA GLY A 29 -8.15 -9.37 -6.15
C GLY A 29 -9.15 -8.28 -6.55
N LEU A 30 -8.77 -7.40 -7.48
CA LEU A 30 -9.61 -6.34 -8.04
C LEU A 30 -10.34 -6.78 -9.31
N SER A 31 -9.93 -7.87 -9.95
CA SER A 31 -10.55 -8.29 -11.20
C SER A 31 -11.95 -8.87 -11.02
N SER A 32 -12.85 -8.46 -11.92
CA SER A 32 -14.21 -9.00 -12.04
C SER A 32 -14.26 -10.32 -12.83
N LYS A 33 -13.21 -10.64 -13.60
CA LYS A 33 -13.19 -11.77 -14.55
C LYS A 33 -12.38 -12.96 -14.08
N VAL A 34 -11.29 -12.73 -13.36
CA VAL A 34 -10.37 -13.77 -12.89
C VAL A 34 -10.13 -13.57 -11.40
N LYS A 35 -10.40 -14.62 -10.62
CA LYS A 35 -10.15 -14.59 -9.18
C LYS A 35 -8.66 -14.73 -8.87
N ARG A 36 -8.23 -14.23 -7.71
CA ARG A 36 -6.85 -14.38 -7.26
C ARG A 36 -6.45 -15.85 -7.09
N THR A 37 -7.35 -16.65 -6.51
CA THR A 37 -7.12 -18.10 -6.33
C THR A 37 -7.07 -18.86 -7.66
N GLU A 38 -7.86 -18.45 -8.64
CA GLU A 38 -7.81 -19.00 -10.00
C GLU A 38 -6.46 -18.71 -10.66
N LEU A 39 -5.94 -17.47 -10.51
CA LEU A 39 -4.61 -17.11 -10.99
C LEU A 39 -3.50 -17.92 -10.30
N LEU A 40 -3.58 -18.12 -8.98
CA LEU A 40 -2.64 -19.00 -8.27
C LEU A 40 -2.65 -20.42 -8.83
N HIS A 41 -3.84 -20.97 -9.07
CA HIS A 41 -4.00 -22.31 -9.63
C HIS A 41 -3.34 -22.42 -11.01
N MET A 42 -3.63 -21.48 -11.92
CA MET A 42 -3.06 -21.46 -13.28
C MET A 42 -1.53 -21.38 -13.24
N LYS A 43 -0.96 -20.50 -12.41
CA LYS A 43 0.50 -20.35 -12.28
C LYS A 43 1.17 -21.57 -11.64
N HIS A 44 0.52 -22.20 -10.65
CA HIS A 44 1.08 -23.36 -9.96
C HIS A 44 1.08 -24.62 -10.84
N THR A 45 0.01 -24.82 -11.60
CA THR A 45 -0.16 -26.01 -12.45
C THR A 45 0.50 -25.87 -13.82
N GLY A 46 0.83 -24.63 -14.23
CA GLY A 46 1.31 -24.35 -15.57
C GLY A 46 0.24 -24.55 -16.65
N THR A 47 -1.04 -24.59 -16.28
CA THR A 47 -2.13 -24.71 -17.25
C THR A 47 -2.70 -23.33 -17.57
N ALA A 48 -2.72 -22.98 -18.86
CA ALA A 48 -3.42 -21.80 -19.33
C ALA A 48 -4.94 -21.94 -19.16
N LYS A 49 -5.65 -20.82 -19.12
CA LYS A 49 -7.11 -20.82 -19.11
C LYS A 49 -7.63 -21.30 -20.45
N GLU A 50 -8.39 -22.39 -20.44
CA GLU A 50 -9.13 -22.83 -21.61
C GLU A 50 -10.38 -21.96 -21.78
N PHE A 51 -10.52 -21.35 -22.95
CA PHE A 51 -11.70 -20.62 -23.36
C PHE A 51 -12.52 -21.51 -24.30
N SER A 52 -13.85 -21.40 -24.23
CA SER A 52 -14.68 -22.02 -25.26
C SER A 52 -14.42 -21.37 -26.61
N ASP A 53 -14.62 -22.12 -27.70
CA ASP A 53 -14.48 -21.60 -29.08
C ASP A 53 -15.24 -20.29 -29.29
N TRP A 54 -16.41 -20.17 -28.65
CA TRP A 54 -17.21 -18.96 -28.69
C TRP A 54 -16.50 -17.77 -28.03
N VAL A 55 -15.90 -17.96 -26.84
CA VAL A 55 -15.18 -16.89 -26.13
C VAL A 55 -13.89 -16.53 -26.88
N GLN A 56 -13.16 -17.52 -27.38
CA GLN A 56 -11.96 -17.30 -28.19
C GLN A 56 -12.30 -16.39 -29.38
N LYS A 57 -13.26 -16.80 -30.21
CA LYS A 57 -13.62 -16.07 -31.42
C LYS A 57 -14.26 -14.70 -31.17
N ASN A 58 -15.29 -14.64 -30.32
CA ASN A 58 -16.15 -13.45 -30.24
C ASN A 58 -15.65 -12.43 -29.22
N ILE A 59 -14.73 -12.82 -28.32
CA ILE A 59 -14.23 -11.92 -27.26
C ILE A 59 -12.74 -11.67 -27.45
N LEU A 60 -11.91 -12.70 -27.61
CA LEU A 60 -10.46 -12.52 -27.68
C LEU A 60 -10.03 -12.08 -29.09
N ASP A 61 -10.37 -12.86 -30.12
CA ASP A 61 -9.97 -12.58 -31.50
C ASP A 61 -10.62 -11.28 -32.01
N TYR A 62 -11.93 -11.10 -31.78
CA TYR A 62 -12.62 -9.85 -32.08
C TYR A 62 -12.02 -8.65 -31.31
N GLY A 63 -11.50 -8.88 -30.10
CA GLY A 63 -10.78 -7.85 -29.35
C GLY A 63 -9.55 -7.34 -30.07
N HIS A 64 -8.70 -8.26 -30.56
CA HIS A 64 -7.51 -7.91 -31.34
C HIS A 64 -7.88 -7.26 -32.68
N GLU A 65 -8.96 -7.69 -33.34
CA GLU A 65 -9.45 -7.05 -34.56
C GLU A 65 -9.82 -5.58 -34.31
N VAL A 66 -10.59 -5.33 -33.25
CA VAL A 66 -11.02 -3.99 -32.86
C VAL A 66 -9.85 -3.11 -32.43
N GLU A 67 -8.90 -3.66 -31.69
CA GLU A 67 -7.65 -3.00 -31.30
C GLU A 67 -6.84 -2.57 -32.53
N ALA A 68 -6.68 -3.47 -33.51
CA ALA A 68 -5.96 -3.18 -34.76
C ALA A 68 -6.62 -2.05 -35.57
N LEU A 69 -7.95 -1.93 -35.53
CA LEU A 69 -8.69 -0.81 -36.14
C LEU A 69 -8.55 0.49 -35.34
N ALA A 70 -8.48 0.42 -34.01
CA ALA A 70 -8.32 1.58 -33.15
C ALA A 70 -6.91 2.18 -33.19
N ARG A 71 -5.88 1.36 -33.42
CA ARG A 71 -4.47 1.77 -33.39
C ARG A 71 -4.15 2.92 -34.36
N PRO A 72 -4.47 2.88 -35.67
CA PRO A 72 -4.23 4.00 -36.58
C PRO A 72 -4.90 5.31 -36.16
N ILE A 73 -6.07 5.22 -35.52
CA ILE A 73 -6.79 6.40 -35.02
C ILE A 73 -6.02 7.05 -33.87
N ILE A 74 -5.42 6.23 -33.00
CA ILE A 74 -4.59 6.71 -31.89
C ILE A 74 -3.23 7.21 -32.40
N GLU A 75 -2.61 6.55 -33.37
CA GLU A 75 -1.38 7.01 -34.03
C GLU A 75 -1.56 8.42 -34.63
N ASP A 76 -2.65 8.66 -35.35
CA ASP A 76 -3.02 10.00 -35.86
C ASP A 76 -3.18 11.04 -34.74
N LEU A 77 -3.66 10.61 -33.57
CA LEU A 77 -3.94 11.48 -32.44
C LEU A 77 -2.67 11.88 -31.69
N ILE A 78 -1.73 10.96 -31.52
CA ILE A 78 -0.46 11.18 -30.82
C ILE A 78 0.65 11.68 -31.75
N GLY A 79 0.52 11.47 -33.07
CA GLY A 79 1.52 11.85 -34.07
C GLY A 79 2.75 10.94 -34.11
N GLU A 80 2.64 9.71 -33.60
CA GLU A 80 3.71 8.70 -33.52
C GLU A 80 3.16 7.30 -33.83
N ASP A 81 3.97 6.44 -34.45
CA ASP A 81 3.60 5.06 -34.77
C ASP A 81 3.63 4.15 -33.52
N LEU A 82 2.70 3.20 -33.44
CA LEU A 82 2.54 2.24 -32.34
C LEU A 82 2.68 0.81 -32.84
N TYR A 83 3.63 0.06 -32.29
CA TYR A 83 3.78 -1.37 -32.60
C TYR A 83 3.43 -2.25 -31.39
N PRO A 84 2.76 -3.40 -31.59
CA PRO A 84 2.48 -4.34 -30.51
C PRO A 84 3.78 -5.00 -30.06
N VAL A 85 3.97 -5.13 -28.75
CA VAL A 85 5.23 -5.69 -28.21
C VAL A 85 5.03 -6.35 -26.86
N THR A 86 5.77 -7.44 -26.62
CA THR A 86 5.87 -8.03 -25.28
C THR A 86 7.21 -7.66 -24.63
N CYS A 87 7.15 -7.14 -23.42
CA CYS A 87 8.29 -6.68 -22.63
C CYS A 87 8.34 -7.41 -21.28
N SER A 88 9.52 -7.46 -20.67
CA SER A 88 9.69 -7.91 -19.29
C SER A 88 10.75 -7.10 -18.57
N ASP A 89 10.57 -6.98 -17.25
CA ASP A 89 11.55 -6.50 -16.30
C ASP A 89 11.61 -7.48 -15.12
N GLY A 90 12.70 -8.27 -15.08
CA GLY A 90 12.78 -9.46 -14.24
C GLY A 90 11.59 -10.39 -14.49
N ASP A 91 10.86 -10.73 -13.41
CA ASP A 91 9.69 -11.61 -13.49
C ASP A 91 8.40 -10.89 -13.92
N LEU A 92 8.41 -9.55 -13.97
CA LEU A 92 7.25 -8.78 -14.45
C LEU A 92 7.25 -8.76 -15.99
N SER A 93 6.06 -8.81 -16.58
CA SER A 93 5.88 -8.70 -18.01
C SER A 93 4.70 -7.80 -18.36
N ALA A 94 4.74 -7.26 -19.58
CA ALA A 94 3.67 -6.49 -20.18
C ALA A 94 3.59 -6.84 -21.66
N SER A 95 2.41 -7.25 -22.11
CA SER A 95 2.07 -7.36 -23.52
C SER A 95 1.27 -6.12 -23.86
N CYS A 96 1.91 -5.21 -24.58
CA CYS A 96 1.37 -3.89 -24.89
C CYS A 96 0.67 -3.97 -26.24
N ASP A 97 -0.55 -3.45 -26.31
CA ASP A 97 -1.27 -3.32 -27.58
C ASP A 97 -0.48 -2.39 -28.50
N GLY A 98 0.11 -1.32 -27.98
CA GLY A 98 1.10 -0.53 -28.69
C GLY A 98 2.17 0.07 -27.78
N LEU A 99 3.36 0.28 -28.34
CA LEU A 99 4.43 1.08 -27.76
C LEU A 99 5.02 1.95 -28.87
N THR A 100 5.36 3.19 -28.58
CA THR A 100 6.09 4.03 -29.55
C THR A 100 7.53 3.57 -29.70
N MET A 101 8.16 3.89 -30.84
CA MET A 101 9.59 3.59 -31.05
C MET A 101 10.51 4.29 -30.05
N SER A 102 10.06 5.40 -29.48
CA SER A 102 10.74 6.15 -28.41
C SER A 102 10.58 5.49 -27.02
N GLU A 103 9.71 4.49 -26.90
CA GLU A 103 9.32 3.82 -25.65
C GLU A 103 8.69 4.77 -24.61
N GLU A 104 8.41 6.02 -24.97
CA GLU A 104 7.88 7.02 -24.04
C GLU A 104 6.36 6.91 -23.83
N LEU A 105 5.63 6.31 -24.77
CA LEU A 105 4.18 6.21 -24.73
C LEU A 105 3.74 4.78 -25.06
N ALA A 106 2.94 4.21 -24.17
CA ALA A 106 2.28 2.93 -24.38
C ALA A 106 0.79 3.12 -24.69
N PHE A 107 0.21 2.14 -25.37
CA PHE A 107 -1.19 2.09 -25.76
C PHE A 107 -1.82 0.81 -25.20
N GLU A 108 -2.98 0.97 -24.59
CA GLU A 108 -3.80 -0.12 -24.04
C GLU A 108 -5.24 0.09 -24.49
N HIS A 109 -5.82 -0.94 -25.11
CA HIS A 109 -7.15 -0.94 -25.68
C HIS A 109 -8.09 -1.87 -24.93
N LYS A 110 -9.35 -1.45 -24.82
CA LYS A 110 -10.47 -2.28 -24.39
C LYS A 110 -11.62 -2.16 -25.40
N GLN A 111 -12.29 -3.27 -25.65
CA GLN A 111 -13.55 -3.27 -26.40
C GLN A 111 -14.58 -2.36 -25.75
N HIS A 112 -15.42 -1.76 -26.59
CA HIS A 112 -16.44 -0.82 -26.17
C HIS A 112 -17.38 -1.42 -25.10
N ASN A 113 -17.51 -0.70 -24.00
CA ASN A 113 -18.49 -0.97 -22.95
C ASN A 113 -19.02 0.38 -22.48
N ALA A 114 -20.33 0.59 -22.50
CA ALA A 114 -20.94 1.89 -22.23
C ALA A 114 -20.52 2.49 -20.88
N ALA A 115 -20.46 1.67 -19.82
CA ALA A 115 -20.08 2.14 -18.48
C ALA A 115 -18.59 2.49 -18.40
N LEU A 116 -17.71 1.70 -19.03
CA LEU A 116 -16.29 1.98 -19.07
C LEU A 116 -15.99 3.22 -19.95
N ALA A 117 -16.65 3.33 -21.10
CA ALA A 117 -16.54 4.48 -22.00
C ALA A 117 -16.98 5.77 -21.28
N GLU A 118 -18.10 5.75 -20.55
CA GLU A 118 -18.54 6.89 -19.74
C GLU A 118 -17.52 7.25 -18.65
N SER A 119 -16.95 6.26 -17.95
CA SER A 119 -15.91 6.49 -16.95
C SER A 119 -14.66 7.14 -17.56
N VAL A 120 -14.20 6.66 -18.71
CA VAL A 120 -13.04 7.19 -19.45
C VAL A 120 -13.32 8.59 -19.99
N ARG A 121 -14.53 8.85 -20.49
CA ARG A 121 -14.98 10.20 -20.88
C ARG A 121 -14.90 11.17 -19.72
N ASN A 122 -15.27 10.72 -18.52
CA ASN A 122 -15.14 11.47 -17.27
C ASN A 122 -13.71 11.49 -16.69
N LYS A 123 -12.73 10.94 -17.40
CA LYS A 123 -11.31 10.85 -16.99
C LYS A 123 -11.08 10.12 -15.67
N ILE A 124 -11.94 9.14 -15.38
CA ILE A 124 -11.84 8.27 -14.22
C ILE A 124 -11.48 6.88 -14.73
N LEU A 125 -10.26 6.43 -14.45
CA LEU A 125 -9.87 5.05 -14.73
C LEU A 125 -10.33 4.15 -13.56
N PRO A 126 -11.20 3.15 -13.80
CA PRO A 126 -11.62 2.24 -12.75
C PRO A 126 -10.43 1.49 -12.13
N GLU A 127 -10.51 1.19 -10.83
CA GLU A 127 -9.43 0.52 -10.09
C GLU A 127 -9.02 -0.84 -10.69
N GLU A 128 -9.92 -1.54 -11.39
CA GLU A 128 -9.60 -2.80 -12.08
C GLU A 128 -8.57 -2.60 -13.21
N HIS A 129 -8.50 -1.42 -13.84
CA HIS A 129 -7.61 -1.14 -14.97
C HIS A 129 -6.31 -0.42 -14.58
N GLN A 130 -6.28 0.21 -13.40
CA GLN A 130 -5.08 0.89 -12.89
C GLN A 130 -3.85 -0.05 -12.81
N PRO A 131 -3.92 -1.25 -12.20
CA PRO A 131 -2.76 -2.14 -12.10
C PRO A 131 -2.15 -2.49 -13.46
N GLN A 132 -2.97 -2.69 -14.49
CA GLN A 132 -2.47 -3.02 -15.83
C GLN A 132 -1.68 -1.85 -16.42
N CYS A 133 -2.26 -0.66 -16.44
CA CYS A 133 -1.59 0.53 -17.00
C CYS A 133 -0.29 0.85 -16.25
N GLN A 134 -0.34 0.80 -14.91
CA GLN A 134 0.81 1.09 -14.06
C GLN A 134 1.92 0.05 -14.26
N GLN A 135 1.58 -1.24 -14.35
CA GLN A 135 2.59 -2.27 -14.61
C GLN A 135 3.17 -2.18 -16.03
N VAL A 136 2.39 -1.80 -17.04
CA VAL A 136 2.92 -1.50 -18.38
C VAL A 136 4.03 -0.46 -18.28
N MET A 137 3.77 0.68 -17.63
CA MET A 137 4.77 1.74 -17.45
C MET A 137 5.97 1.30 -16.61
N MET A 138 5.77 0.45 -15.59
CA MET A 138 6.88 -0.12 -14.82
C MET A 138 7.81 -0.99 -15.66
N VAL A 139 7.26 -1.77 -16.60
CA VAL A 139 8.01 -2.74 -17.41
C VAL A 139 8.65 -2.07 -18.63
N THR A 140 7.97 -1.12 -19.26
CA THR A 140 8.45 -0.46 -20.48
C THR A 140 9.25 0.81 -20.20
N GLY A 141 9.08 1.43 -19.03
CA GLY A 141 9.62 2.76 -18.76
C GLY A 141 8.83 3.91 -19.39
N ALA A 142 7.68 3.62 -20.02
CA ALA A 142 6.83 4.63 -20.64
C ALA A 142 6.38 5.69 -19.63
N LYS A 143 6.35 6.95 -20.09
CA LYS A 143 5.95 8.11 -19.29
C LYS A 143 4.44 8.25 -19.15
N LYS A 144 3.68 7.60 -20.02
CA LYS A 144 2.22 7.51 -19.95
C LYS A 144 1.68 6.33 -20.77
N VAL A 145 0.46 5.91 -20.42
CA VAL A 145 -0.37 4.99 -21.22
C VAL A 145 -1.56 5.76 -21.78
N ILE A 146 -1.82 5.63 -23.07
CA ILE A 146 -3.10 6.02 -23.68
C ILE A 146 -4.05 4.84 -23.53
N PHE A 147 -4.98 4.97 -22.58
CA PHE A 147 -6.01 3.97 -22.32
C PHE A 147 -7.24 4.29 -23.16
N THR A 148 -7.62 3.37 -24.05
CA THR A 148 -8.68 3.57 -25.04
C THR A 148 -9.77 2.52 -24.91
N VAL A 149 -11.02 2.95 -25.06
CA VAL A 149 -12.22 2.12 -25.07
C VAL A 149 -12.95 2.38 -26.36
N SER A 150 -13.01 1.40 -27.27
CA SER A 150 -13.69 1.58 -28.55
C SER A 150 -14.17 0.29 -29.21
N ASP A 151 -14.97 0.45 -30.25
CA ASP A 151 -15.33 -0.61 -31.22
C ASP A 151 -14.49 -0.53 -32.50
N GLY A 152 -13.39 0.21 -32.48
CA GLY A 152 -12.46 0.36 -33.61
C GLY A 152 -12.80 1.55 -34.51
N THR A 153 -13.89 2.28 -34.22
CA THR A 153 -14.30 3.48 -34.96
C THR A 153 -13.97 4.76 -34.20
N ARG A 154 -13.96 5.92 -34.89
CA ARG A 154 -13.74 7.24 -34.24
C ARG A 154 -14.98 7.68 -33.47
N GLU A 155 -16.16 7.32 -33.96
CA GLU A 155 -17.45 7.73 -33.44
C GLU A 155 -17.72 7.14 -32.05
N ASN A 156 -17.18 5.96 -31.78
CA ASN A 156 -17.41 5.23 -30.55
C ASN A 156 -16.10 4.94 -29.80
N MET A 157 -15.22 5.95 -29.76
CA MET A 157 -13.94 5.90 -29.07
C MET A 157 -13.86 6.92 -27.95
N GLU A 158 -13.52 6.42 -26.76
CA GLU A 158 -13.13 7.23 -25.62
C GLU A 158 -11.71 6.89 -25.22
N TYR A 159 -10.91 7.88 -24.85
CA TYR A 159 -9.54 7.64 -24.38
C TYR A 159 -9.15 8.61 -23.26
N MET A 160 -8.16 8.22 -22.48
CA MET A 160 -7.53 9.07 -21.47
C MET A 160 -6.04 8.77 -21.32
N GLU A 161 -5.29 9.76 -20.85
CA GLU A 161 -3.89 9.58 -20.49
C GLU A 161 -3.80 9.11 -19.04
N VAL A 162 -3.00 8.07 -18.81
CA VAL A 162 -2.69 7.53 -17.50
C VAL A 162 -1.20 7.74 -17.23
N PHE A 163 -0.88 8.35 -16.10
CA PHE A 163 0.50 8.66 -15.72
C PHE A 163 1.02 7.73 -14.61
N PRO A 164 2.35 7.56 -14.50
CA PRO A 164 2.97 6.78 -13.44
C PRO A 164 2.56 7.28 -12.06
N ASP A 165 2.11 6.37 -11.22
CA ASP A 165 1.79 6.63 -9.82
C ASP A 165 2.71 5.77 -8.92
N PRO A 166 3.65 6.39 -8.18
CA PRO A 166 4.56 5.66 -7.30
C PRO A 166 3.86 4.79 -6.25
N ALA A 167 2.67 5.19 -5.78
CA ALA A 167 1.90 4.40 -4.82
C ALA A 167 1.36 3.12 -5.46
N TRP A 168 0.88 3.20 -6.71
CA TRP A 168 0.49 2.02 -7.47
C TRP A 168 1.68 1.12 -7.78
N HIS A 169 2.82 1.69 -8.16
CA HIS A 169 4.04 0.91 -8.43
C HIS A 169 4.48 0.09 -7.20
N GLU A 170 4.47 0.70 -6.01
CA GLU A 170 4.79 -0.01 -4.78
C GLU A 170 3.73 -1.06 -4.43
N ARG A 171 2.44 -0.74 -4.62
CA ARG A 171 1.33 -1.69 -4.40
C ARG A 171 1.45 -2.91 -5.31
N ILE A 172 1.81 -2.73 -6.58
CA ILE A 172 2.02 -3.83 -7.54
C ILE A 172 3.23 -4.68 -7.15
N ARG A 173 4.37 -4.06 -6.81
CA ARG A 173 5.56 -4.80 -6.35
C ARG A 173 5.27 -5.61 -5.10
N ALA A 174 4.64 -5.01 -4.10
CA ALA A 174 4.29 -5.69 -2.86
C ALA A 174 3.25 -6.80 -3.10
N GLY A 175 2.28 -6.54 -3.98
CA GLY A 175 1.31 -7.51 -4.46
C GLY A 175 1.96 -8.75 -5.06
N TRP A 176 2.84 -8.58 -6.05
CA TRP A 176 3.53 -9.71 -6.67
C TRP A 176 4.48 -10.41 -5.70
N ALA A 177 5.14 -9.69 -4.79
CA ALA A 177 5.97 -10.30 -3.74
C ALA A 177 5.14 -11.21 -2.82
N GLN A 178 3.96 -10.76 -2.38
CA GLN A 178 3.05 -11.59 -1.60
C GLN A 178 2.48 -12.74 -2.44
N PHE A 179 2.17 -12.51 -3.72
CA PHE A 179 1.70 -13.53 -4.64
C PHE A 179 2.72 -14.65 -4.83
N LYS A 180 4.03 -14.34 -4.95
CA LYS A 180 5.10 -15.36 -4.99
C LYS A 180 5.11 -16.22 -3.72
N LYS A 181 5.01 -15.59 -2.54
CA LYS A 181 4.96 -16.31 -1.25
C LYS A 181 3.75 -17.26 -1.20
N ASP A 182 2.60 -16.77 -1.62
CA ASP A 182 1.36 -17.57 -1.64
C ASP A 182 1.43 -18.69 -2.68
N LEU A 183 2.03 -18.45 -3.85
CA LEU A 183 2.23 -19.44 -4.90
C LEU A 183 3.15 -20.57 -4.44
N ALA A 184 4.23 -20.25 -3.72
CA ALA A 184 5.14 -21.25 -3.15
C ALA A 184 4.49 -22.11 -2.06
N ALA A 185 3.51 -21.55 -1.33
CA ALA A 185 2.75 -22.24 -0.30
C ALA A 185 1.42 -22.84 -0.81
N TYR A 186 1.13 -22.68 -2.10
CA TYR A 186 -0.16 -23.07 -2.66
C TYR A 186 -0.26 -24.58 -2.77
N VAL A 187 -1.33 -25.13 -2.21
CA VAL A 187 -1.69 -26.54 -2.38
C VAL A 187 -2.97 -26.57 -3.21
N PRO A 188 -2.93 -27.14 -4.43
CA PRO A 188 -4.11 -27.26 -5.27
C PRO A 188 -5.22 -28.01 -4.53
N GLU A 189 -6.36 -27.34 -4.34
CA GLU A 189 -7.59 -28.02 -3.96
C GLU A 189 -8.19 -28.66 -5.22
N ALA A 190 -8.80 -29.84 -5.08
CA ALA A 190 -9.40 -30.54 -6.20
C ALA A 190 -10.43 -29.61 -6.87
N VAL A 191 -10.27 -29.38 -8.17
CA VAL A 191 -11.15 -28.50 -8.95
C VAL A 191 -12.57 -29.06 -8.91
N GLU A 192 -13.44 -28.44 -8.11
CA GLU A 192 -14.85 -28.76 -8.12
C GLU A 192 -15.46 -28.20 -9.41
N VAL A 193 -15.82 -29.11 -10.32
CA VAL A 193 -16.75 -28.83 -11.42
C VAL A 193 -17.97 -28.12 -10.82
N LYS A 194 -18.47 -27.06 -11.49
CA LYS A 194 -19.64 -26.29 -11.03
C LYS A 194 -20.68 -27.27 -10.47
N PRO A 195 -21.05 -27.14 -9.19
CA PRO A 195 -21.75 -28.21 -8.53
C PRO A 195 -23.17 -28.30 -9.08
N ILE A 196 -23.41 -29.29 -9.93
CA ILE A 196 -24.74 -29.58 -10.44
C ILE A 196 -25.34 -30.55 -9.44
N GLY A 197 -26.18 -30.02 -8.53
CA GLY A 197 -26.88 -30.86 -7.57
C GLY A 197 -27.60 -32.01 -8.27
N ARG A 198 -27.62 -33.19 -7.67
CA ARG A 198 -28.32 -34.38 -8.11
C ARG A 198 -29.36 -34.72 -7.06
N THR A 199 -30.53 -35.14 -7.53
CA THR A 199 -31.51 -35.77 -6.65
C THR A 199 -31.10 -37.22 -6.42
N PRO A 200 -31.54 -37.85 -5.32
CA PRO A 200 -31.40 -39.30 -5.15
C PRO A 200 -32.06 -40.10 -6.28
N GLU A 201 -31.81 -41.41 -6.34
CA GLU A 201 -32.45 -42.30 -7.32
C GLU A 201 -33.98 -42.10 -7.33
N THR A 202 -34.56 -42.07 -8.53
CA THR A 202 -35.99 -41.82 -8.70
C THR A 202 -36.81 -42.99 -8.17
N LEU A 203 -37.65 -42.71 -7.15
CA LEU A 203 -38.57 -43.70 -6.61
C LEU A 203 -39.50 -44.27 -7.70
N PRO A 204 -39.83 -45.57 -7.66
CA PRO A 204 -40.76 -46.17 -8.61
C PRO A 204 -42.12 -45.47 -8.57
N ALA A 205 -42.90 -45.57 -9.65
CA ALA A 205 -44.26 -45.03 -9.65
C ALA A 205 -45.11 -45.76 -8.60
N LEU A 206 -45.72 -45.00 -7.68
CA LEU A 206 -46.63 -45.55 -6.68
C LEU A 206 -47.94 -45.97 -7.36
N ARG A 207 -48.26 -47.28 -7.33
CA ARG A 207 -49.48 -47.86 -7.89
C ARG A 207 -50.38 -48.33 -6.76
N VAL A 208 -51.59 -47.79 -6.73
CA VAL A 208 -52.66 -48.18 -5.81
C VAL A 208 -53.95 -48.31 -6.61
N GLU A 209 -54.46 -49.54 -6.73
CA GLU A 209 -55.76 -49.80 -7.37
C GLU A 209 -56.80 -50.09 -6.29
N VAL A 210 -57.91 -49.35 -6.35
CA VAL A 210 -58.99 -49.42 -5.35
C VAL A 210 -60.32 -49.65 -6.05
N THR A 211 -61.04 -50.71 -5.66
CA THR A 211 -62.45 -50.94 -6.05
C THR A 211 -63.18 -51.57 -4.86
N GLY A 212 -63.73 -50.74 -3.98
CA GLY A 212 -64.35 -51.18 -2.70
C GLY A 212 -63.37 -51.72 -1.65
N LYS A 213 -62.23 -52.28 -2.08
CA LYS A 213 -61.03 -52.70 -1.33
C LYS A 213 -59.78 -52.52 -2.22
N VAL A 214 -58.58 -52.55 -1.64
CA VAL A 214 -57.32 -52.54 -2.43
C VAL A 214 -57.24 -53.83 -3.26
N THR A 215 -57.15 -53.72 -4.59
CA THR A 215 -57.09 -54.87 -5.51
C THR A 215 -55.66 -55.22 -5.88
N ALA A 216 -54.77 -54.22 -6.00
CA ALA A 216 -53.34 -54.40 -6.24
C ALA A 216 -52.57 -53.15 -5.77
N SER A 217 -51.41 -53.35 -5.16
CA SER A 217 -50.51 -52.25 -4.80
C SER A 217 -49.05 -52.69 -4.71
N ASN A 218 -48.12 -51.82 -5.14
CA ASN A 218 -46.67 -52.00 -4.97
C ASN A 218 -46.12 -51.29 -3.72
N LEU A 219 -46.97 -51.04 -2.72
CA LEU A 219 -46.66 -50.21 -1.56
C LEU A 219 -45.45 -50.69 -0.73
N ILE A 220 -45.31 -52.01 -0.56
CA ILE A 220 -44.23 -52.61 0.25
C ILE A 220 -42.88 -52.41 -0.47
N GLU A 221 -42.83 -52.73 -1.76
CA GLU A 221 -41.64 -52.53 -2.60
C GLU A 221 -41.25 -51.05 -2.67
N PHE A 222 -42.26 -50.17 -2.81
CA PHE A 222 -42.05 -48.72 -2.80
C PHE A 222 -41.50 -48.25 -1.45
N ARG A 223 -42.03 -48.77 -0.33
CA ARG A 223 -41.56 -48.46 1.03
C ARG A 223 -40.10 -48.85 1.20
N ASP A 224 -39.76 -50.10 0.91
CA ASP A 224 -38.42 -50.62 1.16
C ASP A 224 -37.38 -49.90 0.30
N HIS A 225 -37.73 -49.59 -0.96
CA HIS A 225 -36.88 -48.79 -1.83
C HIS A 225 -36.75 -47.34 -1.35
N ALA A 226 -37.84 -46.71 -0.91
CA ALA A 226 -37.79 -45.36 -0.35
C ALA A 226 -36.89 -45.28 0.89
N LEU A 227 -37.01 -46.25 1.81
CA LEU A 227 -36.16 -46.33 2.99
C LEU A 227 -34.68 -46.54 2.63
N ALA A 228 -34.39 -47.38 1.64
CA ALA A 228 -33.03 -47.58 1.16
C ALA A 228 -32.44 -46.29 0.56
N VAL A 229 -33.22 -45.57 -0.24
CA VAL A 229 -32.82 -44.28 -0.82
C VAL A 229 -32.58 -43.24 0.28
N PHE A 230 -33.46 -43.17 1.29
CA PHE A 230 -33.31 -42.26 2.43
C PHE A 230 -32.08 -42.56 3.28
N ALA A 231 -31.76 -43.85 3.48
CA ALA A 231 -30.56 -44.28 4.18
C ALA A 231 -29.27 -43.90 3.42
N GLY A 232 -29.31 -43.90 2.08
CA GLY A 232 -28.18 -43.56 1.21
C GLY A 232 -27.90 -42.06 1.06
N ILE A 233 -28.72 -41.17 1.64
CA ILE A 233 -28.50 -39.72 1.54
C ILE A 233 -27.27 -39.31 2.34
N ASN A 234 -26.35 -38.62 1.67
CA ASN A 234 -25.12 -38.11 2.27
C ASN A 234 -25.42 -37.05 3.35
N ARG A 235 -24.91 -37.30 4.57
CA ARG A 235 -25.00 -36.40 5.73
C ARG A 235 -23.68 -35.69 6.04
N GLU A 236 -22.60 -36.02 5.34
CA GLU A 236 -21.29 -35.39 5.49
C GLU A 236 -21.08 -34.32 4.41
N LEU A 237 -21.48 -33.08 4.72
CA LEU A 237 -21.34 -31.96 3.78
C LEU A 237 -19.99 -31.24 3.97
N VAL A 238 -19.16 -31.28 2.94
CA VAL A 238 -17.79 -30.73 2.96
C VAL A 238 -17.55 -29.87 1.72
N THR A 239 -17.91 -30.39 0.55
CA THR A 239 -17.69 -29.80 -0.77
C THR A 239 -18.88 -28.96 -1.24
N ASP A 240 -18.67 -28.05 -2.19
CA ASP A 240 -19.75 -27.29 -2.81
C ASP A 240 -20.75 -28.22 -3.53
N GLN A 241 -20.28 -29.35 -4.10
CA GLN A 241 -21.13 -30.40 -4.64
C GLN A 241 -22.04 -31.05 -3.58
N HIS A 242 -21.52 -31.37 -2.39
CA HIS A 242 -22.34 -31.93 -1.31
C HIS A 242 -23.48 -30.97 -0.94
N PHE A 243 -23.22 -29.66 -0.89
CA PHE A 243 -24.27 -28.68 -0.62
C PHE A 243 -25.30 -28.59 -1.74
N ALA A 244 -24.87 -28.61 -3.01
CA ALA A 244 -25.80 -28.58 -4.14
C ALA A 244 -26.69 -29.83 -4.20
N ASP A 245 -26.11 -31.01 -3.94
CA ASP A 245 -26.84 -32.27 -3.85
C ASP A 245 -27.82 -32.26 -2.68
N ALA A 246 -27.40 -31.79 -1.51
CA ALA A 246 -28.24 -31.71 -0.33
C ALA A 246 -29.42 -30.75 -0.52
N GLU A 247 -29.22 -29.58 -1.12
CA GLU A 247 -30.29 -28.62 -1.45
C GLU A 247 -31.32 -29.23 -2.40
N LYS A 248 -30.87 -29.92 -3.46
CA LYS A 248 -31.79 -30.61 -4.37
C LYS A 248 -32.50 -31.78 -3.70
N THR A 249 -31.81 -32.51 -2.82
CA THR A 249 -32.38 -33.61 -2.06
C THR A 249 -33.46 -33.13 -1.09
N VAL A 250 -33.25 -32.00 -0.40
CA VAL A 250 -34.27 -31.34 0.45
C VAL A 250 -35.52 -31.02 -0.36
N LYS A 251 -35.36 -30.42 -1.55
CA LYS A 251 -36.49 -30.13 -2.45
C LYS A 251 -37.19 -31.41 -2.90
N TRP A 252 -36.43 -32.41 -3.33
CA TRP A 252 -36.93 -33.71 -3.76
C TRP A 252 -37.72 -34.43 -2.66
N CYS A 253 -37.25 -34.43 -1.41
CA CYS A 253 -38.02 -34.98 -0.28
C CYS A 253 -39.38 -34.28 -0.11
N GLY A 254 -39.43 -32.96 -0.30
CA GLY A 254 -40.70 -32.21 -0.26
C GLY A 254 -41.65 -32.58 -1.41
N GLU A 255 -41.11 -32.87 -2.60
CA GLU A 255 -41.90 -33.38 -3.73
C GLU A 255 -42.42 -34.81 -3.46
N VAL A 256 -41.63 -35.67 -2.81
CA VAL A 256 -42.04 -37.01 -2.37
C VAL A 256 -43.15 -36.92 -1.31
N GLU A 257 -43.00 -36.06 -0.29
CA GLU A 257 -44.06 -35.77 0.69
C GLU A 257 -45.37 -35.36 0.00
N SER A 258 -45.30 -34.43 -0.96
CA SER A 258 -46.47 -33.95 -1.69
C SER A 258 -47.16 -35.06 -2.51
N ARG A 259 -46.37 -35.93 -3.16
CA ARG A 259 -46.89 -37.07 -3.94
C ARG A 259 -47.56 -38.11 -3.04
N LEU A 260 -46.98 -38.38 -1.87
CA LEU A 260 -47.54 -39.32 -0.89
C LEU A 260 -48.86 -38.81 -0.33
N GLU A 261 -48.96 -37.51 -0.03
CA GLU A 261 -50.20 -36.89 0.43
C GLU A 261 -51.30 -36.95 -0.64
N ALA A 262 -50.98 -36.64 -1.90
CA ALA A 262 -51.93 -36.76 -3.01
C ALA A 262 -52.44 -38.20 -3.19
N ALA A 263 -51.56 -39.20 -3.03
CA ALA A 263 -51.94 -40.61 -3.09
C ALA A 263 -52.87 -41.00 -1.91
N LYS A 264 -52.64 -40.44 -0.73
CA LYS A 264 -53.48 -40.61 0.46
C LYS A 264 -54.88 -40.02 0.24
N GLU A 265 -54.98 -38.78 -0.24
CA GLU A 265 -56.25 -38.12 -0.56
C GLU A 265 -57.05 -38.89 -1.63
N HIS A 266 -56.37 -39.36 -2.68
CA HIS A 266 -56.99 -40.17 -3.72
C HIS A 266 -57.57 -41.47 -3.14
N ALA A 267 -56.84 -42.17 -2.28
CA ALA A 267 -57.33 -43.40 -1.62
C ALA A 267 -58.49 -43.14 -0.64
N LEU A 268 -58.47 -42.03 0.11
CA LEU A 268 -59.57 -41.60 0.99
C LEU A 268 -60.89 -41.38 0.25
N SER A 269 -60.82 -40.87 -0.99
CA SER A 269 -62.02 -40.61 -1.80
C SER A 269 -62.77 -41.88 -2.23
N GLN A 270 -62.12 -43.05 -2.23
CA GLN A 270 -62.63 -44.26 -2.87
C GLN A 270 -63.19 -45.32 -1.89
N THR A 271 -62.94 -45.28 -0.57
CA THR A 271 -63.39 -46.34 0.38
C THR A 271 -63.36 -45.95 1.88
N GLN A 272 -64.11 -46.66 2.74
CA GLN A 272 -64.22 -46.44 4.21
C GLN A 272 -63.28 -47.28 5.09
N SER A 273 -62.46 -48.21 4.57
CA SER A 273 -61.52 -48.98 5.41
C SER A 273 -60.25 -49.43 4.67
N ILE A 274 -59.19 -48.62 4.73
CA ILE A 274 -57.86 -49.00 4.25
C ILE A 274 -56.76 -48.51 5.22
N ASP A 275 -56.79 -49.02 6.46
CA ASP A 275 -55.89 -48.61 7.55
C ASP A 275 -54.40 -48.90 7.28
N GLU A 276 -54.07 -50.05 6.67
CA GLU A 276 -52.68 -50.47 6.41
C GLU A 276 -51.99 -49.63 5.32
N LEU A 277 -52.75 -49.21 4.29
CA LEU A 277 -52.27 -48.29 3.25
C LEU A 277 -51.90 -46.94 3.86
N PHE A 278 -52.79 -46.38 4.69
CA PHE A 278 -52.56 -45.09 5.35
C PHE A 278 -51.38 -45.14 6.30
N LYS A 279 -51.28 -46.18 7.13
CA LYS A 279 -50.13 -46.37 8.03
C LYS A 279 -48.81 -46.42 7.27
N THR A 280 -48.77 -47.08 6.12
CA THR A 280 -47.54 -47.20 5.33
C THR A 280 -47.19 -45.90 4.61
N ILE A 281 -48.17 -45.20 4.02
CA ILE A 281 -47.96 -43.87 3.42
C ILE A 281 -47.48 -42.88 4.49
N ASP A 282 -48.12 -42.88 5.66
CA ASP A 282 -47.77 -42.01 6.78
C ASP A 282 -46.36 -42.31 7.30
N ALA A 283 -45.96 -43.59 7.37
CA ALA A 283 -44.61 -43.97 7.76
C ALA A 283 -43.56 -43.45 6.77
N ILE A 284 -43.77 -43.60 5.46
CA ILE A 284 -42.83 -43.12 4.44
C ILE A 284 -42.80 -41.58 4.41
N SER A 285 -43.96 -40.94 4.53
CA SER A 285 -44.07 -39.47 4.57
C SER A 285 -43.37 -38.89 5.80
N SER A 286 -43.55 -39.54 6.95
CA SER A 286 -42.86 -39.18 8.19
C SER A 286 -41.35 -39.31 8.05
N GLU A 287 -40.85 -40.39 7.43
CA GLU A 287 -39.42 -40.57 7.18
C GLU A 287 -38.86 -39.52 6.20
N ALA A 288 -39.55 -39.29 5.08
CA ALA A 288 -39.17 -38.26 4.11
C ALA A 288 -39.08 -36.87 4.76
N ARG A 289 -40.05 -36.55 5.62
CA ARG A 289 -40.08 -35.31 6.40
C ARG A 289 -38.95 -35.22 7.41
N ALA A 290 -38.66 -36.30 8.11
CA ALA A 290 -37.55 -36.37 9.07
C ALA A 290 -36.22 -36.10 8.37
N VAL A 291 -35.96 -36.82 7.27
CA VAL A 291 -34.76 -36.67 6.44
C VAL A 291 -34.65 -35.25 5.87
N ARG A 292 -35.74 -34.69 5.33
CA ARG A 292 -35.75 -33.32 4.80
C ARG A 292 -35.37 -32.31 5.87
N LEU A 293 -36.00 -32.39 7.04
CA LEU A 293 -35.77 -31.44 8.13
C LEU A 293 -34.37 -31.59 8.73
N GLU A 294 -33.88 -32.83 8.84
CA GLU A 294 -32.52 -33.13 9.27
C GLU A 294 -31.51 -32.52 8.29
N LEU A 295 -31.65 -32.81 7.00
CA LEU A 295 -30.73 -32.36 5.96
C LEU A 295 -30.76 -30.85 5.78
N ASP A 296 -31.93 -30.21 5.82
CA ASP A 296 -32.07 -28.75 5.74
C ASP A 296 -31.38 -28.04 6.92
N LYS A 297 -31.56 -28.56 8.14
CA LYS A 297 -30.84 -28.09 9.34
C LYS A 297 -29.34 -28.32 9.23
N LEU A 298 -28.93 -29.45 8.67
CA LEU A 298 -27.53 -29.82 8.52
C LEU A 298 -26.84 -28.95 7.47
N VAL A 299 -27.46 -28.70 6.31
CA VAL A 299 -27.00 -27.73 5.31
C VAL A 299 -26.84 -26.33 5.93
N SER A 300 -27.87 -25.86 6.64
CA SER A 300 -27.89 -24.53 7.24
C SER A 300 -26.76 -24.37 8.28
N ARG A 301 -26.62 -25.34 9.19
CA ARG A 301 -25.59 -25.34 10.22
C ARG A 301 -24.19 -25.43 9.61
N ARG A 302 -23.99 -26.37 8.69
CA ARG A 302 -22.66 -26.64 8.11
C ARG A 302 -22.14 -25.47 7.28
N LYS A 303 -23.02 -24.76 6.55
CA LYS A 303 -22.63 -23.52 5.85
C LYS A 303 -22.09 -22.46 6.81
N VAL A 304 -22.71 -22.31 7.98
CA VAL A 304 -22.24 -21.37 9.01
C VAL A 304 -20.90 -21.84 9.57
N GLU A 305 -20.78 -23.11 9.96
CA GLU A 305 -19.53 -23.68 10.50
C GLU A 305 -18.35 -23.56 9.53
N ILE A 306 -18.54 -23.88 8.24
CA ILE A 306 -17.47 -23.76 7.23
C ILE A 306 -17.08 -22.30 7.05
N LYS A 307 -18.06 -21.39 6.95
CA LYS A 307 -17.78 -19.97 6.82
C LYS A 307 -16.99 -19.44 8.03
N GLU A 308 -17.40 -19.78 9.24
CA GLU A 308 -16.71 -19.39 10.47
C GLU A 308 -15.30 -20.01 10.53
N GLY A 309 -15.16 -21.28 10.16
CA GLY A 309 -13.88 -21.99 10.10
C GLY A 309 -12.88 -21.32 9.15
N ILE A 310 -13.32 -20.94 7.94
CA ILE A 310 -12.47 -20.22 6.97
C ILE A 310 -12.03 -18.87 7.54
N ILE A 311 -12.97 -18.11 8.14
CA ILE A 311 -12.67 -16.81 8.74
C ILE A 311 -11.68 -16.95 9.91
N LEU A 312 -11.89 -17.92 10.80
CA LEU A 312 -11.02 -18.18 11.94
C LEU A 312 -9.61 -18.60 11.49
N LYS A 313 -9.51 -19.47 10.47
CA LYS A 313 -8.22 -19.86 9.88
C LYS A 313 -7.49 -18.65 9.30
N ALA A 314 -8.18 -17.80 8.55
CA ALA A 314 -7.58 -16.59 7.97
C ALA A 314 -7.10 -15.60 9.05
N LYS A 315 -7.88 -15.41 10.13
CA LYS A 315 -7.47 -14.61 11.29
C LYS A 315 -6.23 -15.17 11.97
N ALA A 316 -6.20 -16.47 12.25
CA ALA A 316 -5.06 -17.13 12.88
C ALA A 316 -3.78 -17.00 12.02
N MET A 317 -3.89 -17.18 10.70
CA MET A 317 -2.76 -16.97 9.78
C MET A 317 -2.27 -15.53 9.77
N TYR A 318 -3.15 -14.54 9.87
CA TYR A 318 -2.77 -13.14 9.97
C TYR A 318 -2.09 -12.82 11.31
N GLU A 319 -2.63 -13.30 12.42
CA GLU A 319 -2.04 -13.13 13.76
C GLU A 319 -0.64 -13.76 13.85
N GLN A 320 -0.46 -14.95 13.28
CA GLN A 320 0.84 -15.61 13.18
C GLN A 320 1.84 -14.78 12.35
N HIS A 321 1.39 -14.21 11.23
CA HIS A 321 2.23 -13.33 10.40
C HIS A 321 2.67 -12.09 11.17
N ILE A 322 1.74 -11.42 11.86
CA ILE A 322 2.03 -10.26 12.70
C ILE A 322 3.00 -10.63 13.84
N ALA A 323 2.81 -11.78 14.49
CA ALA A 323 3.71 -12.25 15.54
C ALA A 323 5.14 -12.44 15.02
N GLY A 324 5.31 -13.04 13.84
CA GLY A 324 6.62 -13.18 13.19
C GLY A 324 7.28 -11.84 12.89
N LEU A 325 6.52 -10.88 12.34
CA LEU A 325 7.04 -9.53 12.07
C LEU A 325 7.41 -8.76 13.35
N LYS A 326 6.66 -8.94 14.44
CA LYS A 326 6.97 -8.36 15.75
C LYS A 326 8.26 -8.89 16.34
N GLU A 327 8.49 -10.19 16.20
CA GLU A 327 9.73 -10.82 16.64
C GLU A 327 10.91 -10.30 15.81
N GLU A 328 10.76 -10.21 14.49
CA GLU A 328 11.76 -9.65 13.57
C GLU A 328 12.12 -8.19 13.91
N THR A 329 11.13 -7.35 14.26
CA THR A 329 11.36 -5.93 14.59
C THR A 329 11.85 -5.70 16.02
N GLY A 330 12.03 -6.76 16.82
CA GLY A 330 12.52 -6.69 18.20
C GLY A 330 11.47 -6.23 19.21
N GLY A 331 10.18 -6.45 18.93
CA GLY A 331 9.06 -6.16 19.84
C GLY A 331 8.16 -4.95 19.50
N PRO A 332 8.66 -3.76 19.09
CA PRO A 332 7.80 -2.63 18.74
C PRO A 332 6.92 -2.92 17.53
N TRP A 333 5.65 -2.55 17.63
CA TRP A 333 4.67 -2.73 16.57
C TRP A 333 3.68 -1.58 16.50
N ILE A 334 3.40 -1.13 15.28
CA ILE A 334 2.31 -0.19 15.01
C ILE A 334 1.03 -1.01 14.94
N VAL A 335 0.07 -0.70 15.82
CA VAL A 335 -1.24 -1.38 15.81
C VAL A 335 -1.94 -1.08 14.48
N LEU A 336 -2.16 -2.11 13.69
CA LEU A 336 -2.88 -2.04 12.42
C LEU A 336 -4.36 -2.33 12.65
N THR A 337 -5.22 -1.74 11.81
CA THR A 337 -6.64 -2.06 11.80
C THR A 337 -6.84 -3.55 11.47
N ALA A 338 -7.72 -4.21 12.22
CA ALA A 338 -8.02 -5.62 11.98
C ALA A 338 -8.70 -5.81 10.60
N PRO A 339 -8.24 -6.73 9.76
CA PRO A 339 -8.86 -6.99 8.46
C PRO A 339 -10.29 -7.53 8.62
N ASP A 340 -11.23 -7.02 7.81
CA ASP A 340 -12.63 -7.45 7.84
C ASP A 340 -12.89 -8.69 6.98
N PHE A 341 -12.46 -9.85 7.49
CA PHE A 341 -12.72 -11.15 6.86
C PHE A 341 -14.23 -11.48 6.80
N ALA A 342 -15.01 -11.04 7.79
CA ALA A 342 -16.43 -11.35 7.88
C ALA A 342 -17.24 -10.57 6.84
N GLY A 343 -16.90 -9.29 6.64
CA GLY A 343 -17.46 -8.44 5.59
C GLY A 343 -17.13 -8.96 4.20
N ALA A 344 -15.90 -9.38 3.95
CA ALA A 344 -15.50 -9.95 2.66
C ALA A 344 -16.24 -11.25 2.31
N ALA A 345 -16.52 -12.08 3.31
CA ALA A 345 -17.30 -13.31 3.16
C ALA A 345 -18.83 -13.06 3.12
N LYS A 346 -19.30 -11.82 3.30
CA LYS A 346 -20.74 -11.49 3.28
C LYS A 346 -21.29 -11.63 1.87
N GLY A 347 -22.44 -12.29 1.73
CA GLY A 347 -23.12 -12.48 0.43
C GLY A 347 -22.49 -13.53 -0.49
N LYS A 348 -21.34 -14.11 -0.13
CA LYS A 348 -20.72 -15.23 -0.85
C LYS A 348 -21.50 -16.52 -0.59
N ARG A 349 -21.79 -17.29 -1.65
CA ARG A 349 -22.73 -18.42 -1.60
C ARG A 349 -22.07 -19.80 -1.61
N THR A 350 -20.84 -19.89 -2.12
CA THR A 350 -20.10 -21.15 -2.24
C THR A 350 -18.85 -21.11 -1.36
N VAL A 351 -18.41 -22.27 -0.88
CA VAL A 351 -17.20 -22.45 -0.06
C VAL A 351 -16.00 -21.86 -0.81
N ALA A 352 -15.83 -22.19 -2.10
CA ALA A 352 -14.75 -21.66 -2.91
C ALA A 352 -14.77 -20.11 -3.00
N SER A 353 -15.95 -19.50 -3.09
CA SER A 353 -16.08 -18.04 -3.15
C SER A 353 -15.80 -17.34 -1.82
N ILE A 354 -16.08 -18.01 -0.68
CA ILE A 354 -15.75 -17.53 0.66
C ILE A 354 -14.23 -17.64 0.89
N GLN A 355 -13.64 -18.77 0.51
CA GLN A 355 -12.20 -19.01 0.63
C GLN A 355 -11.37 -18.00 -0.18
N ASP A 356 -11.76 -17.76 -1.44
CA ASP A 356 -11.10 -16.76 -2.29
C ASP A 356 -11.17 -15.34 -1.71
N ALA A 357 -12.34 -14.95 -1.18
CA ALA A 357 -12.50 -13.65 -0.53
C ALA A 357 -11.63 -13.52 0.73
N ALA A 358 -11.61 -14.55 1.59
CA ALA A 358 -10.78 -14.57 2.79
C ALA A 358 -9.28 -14.55 2.45
N ASN A 359 -8.84 -15.33 1.48
CA ASN A 359 -7.44 -15.38 1.02
C ASN A 359 -6.99 -14.04 0.42
N THR A 360 -7.86 -13.38 -0.35
CA THR A 360 -7.57 -12.06 -0.93
C THR A 360 -7.39 -11.00 0.15
N VAL A 361 -8.29 -10.95 1.14
CA VAL A 361 -8.14 -10.05 2.30
C VAL A 361 -6.88 -10.36 3.07
N LEU A 362 -6.57 -11.65 3.30
CA LEU A 362 -5.36 -12.07 3.99
C LEU A 362 -4.10 -11.59 3.26
N ALA A 363 -4.04 -11.75 1.94
CA ALA A 363 -2.90 -11.29 1.14
C ALA A 363 -2.72 -9.76 1.24
N ASN A 364 -3.80 -9.00 1.09
CA ASN A 364 -3.75 -7.53 1.22
C ASN A 364 -3.36 -7.08 2.63
N ALA A 365 -3.86 -7.74 3.67
CA ALA A 365 -3.49 -7.47 5.06
C ALA A 365 -2.00 -7.79 5.34
N LYS A 366 -1.46 -8.87 4.77
CA LYS A 366 -0.03 -9.19 4.86
C LYS A 366 0.83 -8.14 4.17
N ILE A 367 0.41 -7.62 3.01
CA ILE A 367 1.11 -6.53 2.32
C ILE A 367 1.18 -5.28 3.20
N GLU A 368 0.07 -4.88 3.82
CA GLU A 368 0.04 -3.74 4.74
C GLU A 368 0.92 -3.97 5.97
N ALA A 369 0.89 -5.17 6.54
CA ALA A 369 1.73 -5.57 7.66
C ALA A 369 3.23 -5.54 7.32
N ASP A 370 3.62 -6.10 6.17
CA ASP A 370 5.00 -6.09 5.67
C ASP A 370 5.48 -4.65 5.41
N ALA A 371 4.61 -3.78 4.88
CA ALA A 371 4.92 -2.36 4.69
C ALA A 371 5.13 -1.65 6.04
N SER A 372 4.33 -1.97 7.05
CA SER A 372 4.50 -1.46 8.42
C SER A 372 5.82 -1.92 9.02
N ALA A 373 6.16 -3.21 8.90
CA ALA A 373 7.43 -3.76 9.36
C ALA A 373 8.62 -3.10 8.65
N LYS A 374 8.53 -2.86 7.33
CA LYS A 374 9.54 -2.13 6.56
C LYS A 374 9.76 -0.73 7.11
N ARG A 375 8.69 0.03 7.40
CA ARG A 375 8.80 1.36 8.03
C ARG A 375 9.50 1.29 9.39
N ILE A 376 9.10 0.34 10.25
CA ILE A 376 9.71 0.15 11.57
C ILE A 376 11.20 -0.15 11.44
N ARG A 377 11.59 -1.06 10.53
CA ARG A 377 13.00 -1.39 10.26
C ARG A 377 13.80 -0.16 9.81
N THR A 378 13.25 0.64 8.89
CA THR A 378 13.88 1.88 8.43
C THR A 378 14.04 2.89 9.57
N SER A 379 13.01 3.08 10.40
CA SER A 379 13.08 3.98 11.56
C SER A 379 14.11 3.53 12.59
N LEU A 380 14.19 2.22 12.87
CA LEU A 380 15.19 1.66 13.79
C LEU A 380 16.61 1.80 13.25
N ALA A 381 16.82 1.61 11.95
CA ALA A 381 18.10 1.83 11.29
C ALA A 381 18.51 3.32 11.35
N CYS A 382 17.59 4.23 11.04
CA CYS A 382 17.83 5.68 11.15
C CYS A 382 18.25 6.10 12.56
N ILE A 383 17.56 5.63 13.61
CA ILE A 383 17.96 5.90 15.00
C ILE A 383 19.37 5.38 15.25
N LYS A 384 19.66 4.13 14.86
CA LYS A 384 20.97 3.52 15.08
C LYS A 384 22.10 4.29 14.40
N ASP A 385 21.90 4.68 13.14
CA ASP A 385 22.95 5.28 12.32
C ASP A 385 23.17 6.77 12.65
N GLU A 386 22.12 7.52 13.01
CA GLU A 386 22.22 8.95 13.32
C GLU A 386 22.53 9.24 14.80
N SER A 387 22.33 8.27 15.71
CA SER A 387 22.61 8.43 17.15
C SER A 387 23.93 7.84 17.63
N VAL A 388 24.87 7.57 16.72
CA VAL A 388 26.19 7.00 17.08
C VAL A 388 26.89 7.87 18.14
N GLY A 389 27.22 7.27 19.29
CA GLY A 389 27.81 7.93 20.45
C GLY A 389 26.81 8.66 21.37
N TYR A 390 25.52 8.68 21.01
CA TYR A 390 24.41 9.26 21.75
C TYR A 390 23.21 8.30 21.88
N GLU A 391 23.44 7.00 21.76
CA GLU A 391 22.40 5.97 21.70
C GLU A 391 21.52 5.96 22.96
N PHE A 392 22.11 6.33 24.10
CA PHE A 392 21.42 6.44 25.39
C PHE A 392 20.30 7.49 25.41
N LEU A 393 20.31 8.48 24.49
CA LEU A 393 19.25 9.50 24.36
C LEU A 393 17.95 8.94 23.73
N PHE A 394 17.98 7.70 23.23
CA PHE A 394 16.89 7.09 22.47
C PHE A 394 16.41 5.77 23.07
N ALA A 395 16.45 5.65 24.40
CA ALA A 395 15.87 4.51 25.12
C ALA A 395 14.37 4.32 24.82
N ASP A 396 13.67 5.41 24.47
CA ASP A 396 12.27 5.46 24.06
C ASP A 396 12.04 5.22 22.55
N LYS A 397 13.00 4.63 21.84
CA LYS A 397 12.90 4.33 20.39
C LYS A 397 11.57 3.72 19.95
N LEU A 398 10.92 2.93 20.81
CA LEU A 398 9.61 2.32 20.54
C LEU A 398 8.48 3.36 20.31
N ALA A 399 8.54 4.50 20.99
CA ALA A 399 7.58 5.60 20.81
C ALA A 399 7.88 6.44 19.56
N LEU A 400 9.10 6.34 19.03
CA LEU A 400 9.58 7.14 17.91
C LEU A 400 9.35 6.45 16.56
N VAL A 401 9.38 5.12 16.50
CA VAL A 401 9.25 4.36 15.24
C VAL A 401 7.92 4.54 14.50
N GLY A 402 6.87 4.99 15.19
CA GLY A 402 5.55 5.27 14.60
C GLY A 402 5.45 6.64 13.91
N LYS A 403 6.47 7.50 14.03
CA LYS A 403 6.49 8.83 13.41
C LYS A 403 6.93 8.75 11.94
N PRO A 404 6.54 9.72 11.09
CA PRO A 404 7.18 9.93 9.79
C PRO A 404 8.70 10.00 9.93
N ILE A 405 9.43 9.53 8.92
CA ILE A 405 10.88 9.39 9.00
C ILE A 405 11.55 10.77 9.11
N GLU A 406 10.99 11.79 8.46
CA GLU A 406 11.49 13.17 8.50
C GLU A 406 11.36 13.77 9.91
N ASP A 407 10.23 13.51 10.58
CA ASP A 407 10.01 13.92 11.97
C ASP A 407 10.96 13.20 12.92
N LEU A 408 11.21 11.90 12.67
CA LEU A 408 12.16 11.12 13.45
C LEU A 408 13.58 11.71 13.36
N GLN A 409 14.04 12.01 12.15
CA GLN A 409 15.34 12.64 11.91
C GLN A 409 15.45 14.02 12.56
N LEU A 410 14.36 14.80 12.57
CA LEU A 410 14.34 16.07 13.28
C LEU A 410 14.48 15.85 14.80
N VAL A 411 13.72 14.94 15.38
CA VAL A 411 13.81 14.61 16.82
C VAL A 411 15.22 14.13 17.19
N ILE A 412 15.84 13.29 16.37
CA ILE A 412 17.21 12.81 16.61
C ILE A 412 18.19 13.98 16.63
N ARG A 413 18.18 14.81 15.60
CA ARG A 413 19.06 15.98 15.49
C ARG A 413 18.86 16.95 16.65
N THR A 414 17.61 17.26 17.01
CA THR A 414 17.30 18.16 18.13
C THR A 414 17.82 17.60 19.45
N ARG A 415 17.55 16.33 19.78
CA ARG A 415 18.02 15.72 21.04
C ARG A 415 19.54 15.71 21.16
N ILE A 416 20.24 15.38 20.09
CA ILE A 416 21.72 15.37 20.07
C ILE A 416 22.26 16.80 20.21
N SER A 417 21.68 17.75 19.49
CA SER A 417 22.06 19.17 19.59
C SER A 417 21.87 19.72 21.00
N ASP A 418 20.71 19.45 21.60
CA ASP A 418 20.38 19.91 22.96
C ASP A 418 21.31 19.29 24.00
N HIS A 419 21.65 18.00 23.84
CA HIS A 419 22.60 17.33 24.73
C HIS A 419 24.01 17.91 24.61
N LYS A 420 24.50 18.16 23.38
CA LYS A 420 25.80 18.80 23.14
C LYS A 420 25.85 20.20 23.76
N ALA A 421 24.81 21.01 23.58
CA ALA A 421 24.73 22.36 24.14
C ALA A 421 24.66 22.34 25.68
N ALA A 422 23.97 21.35 26.27
CA ALA A 422 23.92 21.18 27.72
C ALA A 422 25.29 20.78 28.30
N GLU A 423 26.03 19.90 27.62
CA GLU A 423 27.35 19.48 28.05
C GLU A 423 28.39 20.60 27.92
N GLU A 424 28.34 21.37 26.83
CA GLU A 424 29.19 22.56 26.66
C GLU A 424 28.94 23.60 27.76
N LYS A 425 27.67 23.84 28.13
CA LYS A 425 27.33 24.71 29.27
C LYS A 425 27.85 24.17 30.61
N ARG A 426 27.83 22.85 30.83
CA ARG A 426 28.40 22.24 32.04
C ARG A 426 29.90 22.43 32.10
N ILE A 427 30.60 22.21 30.98
CA ILE A 427 32.05 22.39 30.88
C ILE A 427 32.42 23.87 31.08
N GLU A 428 31.68 24.83 30.50
CA GLU A 428 31.96 26.25 30.69
C GLU A 428 31.68 26.71 32.13
N ALA A 429 30.59 26.25 32.74
CA ALA A 429 30.30 26.54 34.15
C ALA A 429 31.38 25.98 35.09
N GLU A 430 31.90 24.79 34.79
CA GLU A 430 33.02 24.19 35.53
C GLU A 430 34.32 25.00 35.34
N ARG A 431 34.64 25.42 34.11
CA ARG A 431 35.79 26.30 33.82
C ARG A 431 35.68 27.65 34.51
N GLU A 432 34.48 28.22 34.61
CA GLU A 432 34.25 29.46 35.33
C GLU A 432 34.42 29.27 36.85
N ARG A 433 33.96 28.13 37.40
CA ARG A 433 34.16 27.80 38.82
C ARG A 433 35.65 27.67 39.15
N ILE A 434 36.42 26.95 38.33
CA ILE A 434 37.87 26.80 38.50
C ILE A 434 38.56 28.17 38.42
N ARG A 435 38.21 29.03 37.45
CA ARG A 435 38.77 30.38 37.34
C ARG A 435 38.49 31.24 38.57
N LYS A 436 37.28 31.17 39.14
CA LYS A 436 36.93 31.88 40.38
C LYS A 436 37.72 31.36 41.58
N GLU A 437 37.83 30.05 41.74
CA GLU A 437 38.63 29.45 42.82
C GLU A 437 40.13 29.78 42.71
N GLU A 438 40.67 29.90 41.50
CA GLU A 438 42.07 30.33 41.27
C GLU A 438 42.27 31.81 41.56
N GLN A 439 41.32 32.68 41.16
CA GLN A 439 41.35 34.11 41.50
C GLN A 439 41.27 34.34 43.01
N GLU A 440 40.37 33.65 43.72
CA GLU A 440 40.27 33.75 45.18
C GLU A 440 41.55 33.27 45.89
N LYS A 441 42.20 32.21 45.38
CA LYS A 441 43.51 31.75 45.89
C LYS A 441 44.66 32.71 45.57
N ALA A 442 44.59 33.44 44.46
CA ALA A 442 45.58 34.44 44.08
C ALA A 442 45.42 35.73 44.89
N GLU A 443 44.18 36.19 45.12
CA GLU A 443 43.87 37.37 45.95
C GLU A 443 44.20 37.13 47.43
N ALA A 444 44.06 35.90 47.93
CA ALA A 444 44.49 35.53 49.28
C ALA A 444 46.03 35.52 49.48
N LYS A 445 46.83 35.70 48.41
CA LYS A 445 48.31 35.65 48.45
C LYS A 445 49.03 36.98 48.21
N ILE A 446 48.34 38.12 48.16
CA ILE A 446 48.97 39.43 47.93
C ILE A 446 48.97 40.28 49.23
N PRO A 447 50.14 40.65 49.81
CA PRO A 447 50.23 41.74 50.77
C PRO A 447 50.29 43.11 50.05
N ALA A 448 49.58 44.11 50.60
CA ALA A 448 49.64 45.52 50.17
C ALA A 448 51.04 46.14 50.42
N PRO A 449 51.38 47.39 49.99
CA PRO A 449 50.66 48.41 49.19
C PRO A 449 51.54 49.11 48.09
N VAL A 450 51.02 50.21 47.51
CA VAL A 450 51.63 51.55 47.28
C VAL A 450 51.42 52.14 45.86
N THR A 451 50.84 53.34 45.86
CA THR A 451 50.63 54.33 44.80
C THR A 451 51.92 54.90 44.22
N THR A 452 51.96 55.18 42.91
CA THR A 452 52.45 56.44 42.30
C THR A 452 52.46 56.35 40.76
N SER A 453 52.05 57.45 40.12
CA SER A 453 52.28 57.76 38.70
C SER A 453 53.68 58.42 38.58
N PRO A 454 54.42 58.30 37.46
CA PRO A 454 54.27 59.25 36.35
C PRO A 454 54.57 58.70 34.93
N ALA A 455 54.28 59.54 33.93
CA ALA A 455 54.37 59.32 32.48
C ALA A 455 55.82 59.53 31.90
N PRO A 456 56.05 59.59 30.57
CA PRO A 456 56.60 58.49 29.75
C PRO A 456 57.92 58.85 28.99
N ILE A 457 58.67 57.85 28.50
CA ILE A 457 59.72 58.02 27.48
C ILE A 457 59.65 56.90 26.45
N SER A 458 59.83 57.31 25.20
CA SER A 458 59.69 56.61 23.93
C SER A 458 60.83 55.63 23.60
N ALA A 459 60.53 54.49 22.97
CA ALA A 459 61.44 53.76 22.07
C ALA A 459 60.68 52.82 21.11
N LYS A 460 60.69 53.25 19.84
CA LYS A 460 60.35 52.61 18.55
C LYS A 460 60.30 51.07 18.48
N GLN A 461 59.23 50.57 17.84
CA GLN A 461 59.30 49.45 16.89
C GLN A 461 58.55 49.79 15.59
N GLU A 462 59.16 49.34 14.49
CA GLU A 462 58.91 49.62 13.07
C GLU A 462 57.56 49.04 12.60
N GLN A 463 56.61 49.88 12.16
CA GLN A 463 56.27 50.19 10.76
C GLN A 463 55.96 48.98 9.84
N PHE A 464 54.72 48.51 9.89
CA PHE A 464 53.88 48.29 8.70
C PHE A 464 52.72 49.30 8.75
N ALA A 465 52.33 49.84 7.59
CA ALA A 465 51.50 51.04 7.47
C ALA A 465 50.17 50.95 8.28
N PRO A 466 49.90 51.91 9.19
CA PRO A 466 48.66 51.94 9.94
C PRO A 466 47.48 52.39 9.08
N TRP A 467 46.30 51.90 9.44
CA TRP A 467 44.99 52.45 9.11
C TRP A 467 45.02 53.98 9.13
N THR A 468 44.94 54.63 7.96
CA THR A 468 44.65 56.06 7.87
C THR A 468 43.17 56.26 8.18
N ALA A 469 42.88 56.68 9.41
CA ALA A 469 41.54 57.11 9.79
C ALA A 469 41.05 58.20 8.80
N PRO A 470 39.81 58.13 8.30
CA PRO A 470 39.24 59.24 7.56
C PRO A 470 39.23 60.49 8.46
N ALA A 471 39.45 61.67 7.87
CA ALA A 471 39.49 62.94 8.58
C ALA A 471 38.30 63.08 9.53
N ARG A 472 38.55 63.46 10.79
CA ARG A 472 37.52 63.70 11.80
C ARG A 472 36.50 64.71 11.26
N ILE A 473 35.26 64.26 11.05
CA ILE A 473 34.13 65.15 10.81
C ILE A 473 33.60 65.55 12.18
N THR A 474 33.80 66.81 12.53
CA THR A 474 33.07 67.45 13.62
C THR A 474 31.73 67.89 13.05
N SER A 475 30.68 67.10 13.28
CA SER A 475 29.30 67.52 13.03
C SER A 475 28.79 68.29 14.24
N ASP A 476 28.24 69.49 14.04
CA ASP A 476 27.55 70.28 15.07
C ASP A 476 26.13 69.76 15.39
N ALA A 477 25.64 68.74 14.66
CA ALA A 477 24.33 68.13 14.88
C ALA A 477 24.33 67.09 16.01
N ALA A 478 23.26 67.03 16.79
CA ALA A 478 23.13 66.07 17.90
C ALA A 478 23.15 64.60 17.39
N PRO A 479 23.91 63.68 18.02
CA PRO A 479 23.99 62.29 17.59
C PRO A 479 22.71 61.52 17.94
N THR A 480 22.03 60.98 16.93
CA THR A 480 20.73 60.29 17.07
C THR A 480 20.77 58.81 16.70
N LEU A 481 21.79 58.35 15.99
CA LEU A 481 21.88 56.99 15.45
C LEU A 481 22.40 56.01 16.51
N ARG A 482 21.58 55.00 16.88
CA ARG A 482 21.97 53.98 17.87
C ARG A 482 22.73 52.82 17.23
N LEU A 483 23.66 52.20 17.97
CA LEU A 483 24.36 50.98 17.53
C LEU A 483 23.41 49.87 17.04
N GLY A 484 22.28 49.67 17.71
CA GLY A 484 21.26 48.70 17.28
C GLY A 484 20.70 49.00 15.88
N GLN A 485 20.47 50.27 15.56
CA GLN A 485 19.99 50.70 14.24
C GLN A 485 21.07 50.57 13.16
N ILE A 486 22.35 50.73 13.52
CA ILE A 486 23.48 50.45 12.61
C ILE A 486 23.49 48.95 12.26
N ASN A 487 23.33 48.07 13.26
CA ASN A 487 23.30 46.62 13.04
C ASN A 487 22.05 46.15 12.28
N GLU A 488 20.88 46.76 12.51
CA GLU A 488 19.68 46.50 11.71
C GLU A 488 19.90 46.84 10.23
N ARG A 489 20.58 47.96 9.94
CA ARG A 489 20.87 48.39 8.56
C ARG A 489 21.99 47.59 7.88
N LEU A 490 22.93 47.04 8.66
CA LEU A 490 24.02 46.21 8.16
C LEU A 490 23.69 44.71 8.14
N ALA A 491 22.49 44.31 8.57
CA ALA A 491 22.06 42.92 8.61
C ALA A 491 22.35 42.22 7.25
N PRO A 492 22.97 41.03 7.26
CA PRO A 492 23.17 40.12 8.40
C PRO A 492 24.42 40.38 9.26
N ILE A 493 25.20 41.44 8.99
CA ILE A 493 26.44 41.74 9.71
C ILE A 493 26.11 42.50 11.01
N SER A 494 26.57 41.98 12.16
CA SER A 494 26.42 42.64 13.46
C SER A 494 27.77 43.14 13.99
N LEU A 495 27.83 44.39 14.41
CA LEU A 495 29.02 45.06 14.93
C LEU A 495 28.84 45.45 16.40
N THR A 496 29.93 45.41 17.15
CA THR A 496 30.01 45.94 18.52
C THR A 496 30.54 47.38 18.50
N ALA A 497 30.36 48.11 19.60
CA ALA A 497 30.91 49.46 19.74
C ALA A 497 32.45 49.45 19.66
N ASP A 498 33.11 48.43 20.20
CA ASP A 498 34.56 48.26 20.15
C ASP A 498 35.02 47.92 18.72
N GLY A 499 34.23 47.12 17.98
CA GLY A 499 34.47 46.86 16.56
C GLY A 499 34.42 48.13 15.71
N LEU A 500 33.41 48.98 15.92
CA LEU A 500 33.35 50.29 15.24
C LEU A 500 34.49 51.23 15.66
N ALA A 501 34.88 51.22 16.93
CA ALA A 501 36.01 52.01 17.41
C ALA A 501 37.33 51.55 16.77
N SER A 502 37.51 50.24 16.55
CA SER A 502 38.68 49.69 15.84
C SER A 502 38.76 50.15 14.36
N LEU A 503 37.60 50.42 13.75
CA LEU A 503 37.49 51.01 12.41
C LEU A 503 37.57 52.54 12.43
N GLY A 504 37.87 53.15 13.58
CA GLY A 504 38.05 54.60 13.73
C GLY A 504 36.77 55.39 14.02
N PHE A 505 35.64 54.74 14.27
CA PHE A 505 34.37 55.38 14.60
C PHE A 505 34.05 55.26 16.10
N VAL A 506 34.45 56.29 16.87
CA VAL A 506 34.10 56.40 18.29
C VAL A 506 32.70 57.01 18.44
N HIS A 507 31.92 56.50 19.38
CA HIS A 507 30.60 57.03 19.70
C HIS A 507 30.67 58.49 20.15
N ALA A 508 29.74 59.32 19.66
CA ALA A 508 29.69 60.76 19.93
C ALA A 508 28.99 61.08 21.27
N ALA A 509 28.06 60.23 21.70
CA ALA A 509 27.40 60.36 23.00
C ALA A 509 26.89 59.00 23.52
N THR A 510 26.48 58.97 24.78
CA THR A 510 25.77 57.83 25.38
C THR A 510 24.39 58.27 25.87
N GLY A 511 23.34 57.74 25.25
CA GLY A 511 21.96 57.92 25.71
C GLY A 511 21.55 56.75 26.60
N LYS A 512 21.52 56.95 27.93
CA LYS A 512 21.39 55.87 28.93
C LYS A 512 22.53 54.83 28.76
N ALA A 513 22.21 53.68 28.16
CA ALA A 513 23.14 52.57 27.90
C ALA A 513 23.48 52.39 26.40
N ALA A 514 22.84 53.15 25.50
CA ALA A 514 23.07 53.04 24.06
C ALA A 514 24.18 54.00 23.60
N LYS A 515 25.14 53.49 22.83
CA LYS A 515 26.15 54.29 22.13
C LYS A 515 25.50 54.98 20.92
N LEU A 516 25.66 56.30 20.83
CA LEU A 516 25.08 57.15 19.80
C LEU A 516 26.16 57.66 18.84
N TYR A 517 25.80 57.69 17.56
CA TYR A 517 26.62 58.12 16.44
C TYR A 517 25.90 59.21 15.64
N HIS A 518 26.62 59.96 14.82
CA HIS A 518 25.99 60.90 13.88
C HIS A 518 25.48 60.15 12.66
N GLU A 519 24.30 60.50 12.14
CA GLU A 519 23.71 59.82 10.97
C GLU A 519 24.64 59.87 9.74
N GLU A 520 25.39 60.96 9.60
CA GLU A 520 26.29 61.25 8.47
C GLU A 520 27.50 60.29 8.37
N ILE A 521 27.82 59.55 9.44
CA ILE A 521 28.96 58.62 9.42
C ILE A 521 28.59 57.24 8.85
N PHE A 522 27.29 56.93 8.70
CA PHE A 522 26.86 55.59 8.27
C PHE A 522 27.44 55.17 6.90
N PRO A 523 27.45 56.01 5.84
CA PRO A 523 28.10 55.67 4.58
C PRO A 523 29.61 55.42 4.72
N GLN A 524 30.27 56.09 5.68
CA GLN A 524 31.71 55.94 5.92
C GLN A 524 32.02 54.65 6.67
N ILE A 525 31.14 54.23 7.58
CA ILE A 525 31.19 52.91 8.22
C ILE A 525 31.14 51.82 7.14
N CYS A 526 30.21 51.91 6.18
CA CYS A 526 30.13 50.94 5.07
C CYS A 526 31.43 50.93 4.23
N ALA A 527 31.97 52.10 3.88
CA ALA A 527 33.22 52.20 3.11
C ALA A 527 34.45 51.69 3.89
N ALA A 528 34.45 51.79 5.21
CA ALA A 528 35.51 51.25 6.07
C ALA A 528 35.43 49.71 6.15
N LEU A 529 34.22 49.16 6.26
CA LEU A 529 33.99 47.70 6.29
C LEU A 529 34.40 47.04 4.98
N ILE A 530 34.02 47.61 3.83
CA ILE A 530 34.41 47.09 2.51
C ILE A 530 35.93 47.00 2.41
N ARG A 531 36.65 48.08 2.74
CA ARG A 531 38.11 48.11 2.70
C ARG A 531 38.77 47.13 3.66
N HIS A 532 38.19 46.93 4.84
CA HIS A 532 38.68 45.95 5.80
C HIS A 532 38.51 44.52 5.27
N ILE A 533 37.34 44.19 4.70
CA ILE A 533 37.06 42.87 4.14
C ILE A 533 37.97 42.59 2.93
N GLU A 534 38.19 43.57 2.06
CA GLU A 534 39.12 43.46 0.92
C GLU A 534 40.55 43.20 1.39
N ALA A 535 41.01 43.90 2.44
CA ALA A 535 42.34 43.70 3.00
C ALA A 535 42.53 42.29 3.58
N VAL A 536 41.57 41.80 4.37
CA VAL A 536 41.59 40.45 4.95
C VAL A 536 41.54 39.38 3.86
N SER A 537 40.76 39.58 2.80
CA SER A 537 40.70 38.69 1.64
C SER A 537 42.05 38.61 0.91
N GLY A 538 42.73 39.75 0.72
CA GLY A 538 44.06 39.80 0.13
C GLY A 538 45.12 39.07 0.97
N GLU A 539 45.07 39.24 2.29
CA GLU A 539 45.98 38.55 3.23
C GLU A 539 45.77 37.03 3.21
N GLN A 540 44.52 36.57 3.19
CA GLN A 540 44.17 35.14 3.04
C GLN A 540 44.65 34.56 1.71
N ALA A 541 44.58 35.32 0.61
CA ALA A 541 45.08 34.89 -0.69
C ALA A 541 46.61 34.74 -0.70
N MET A 542 47.34 35.67 -0.07
CA MET A 542 48.79 35.56 0.10
C MET A 542 49.20 34.36 0.96
N LEU A 543 48.51 34.13 2.08
CA LEU A 543 48.77 32.97 2.94
C LEU A 543 48.53 31.63 2.23
N ARG A 544 47.51 31.55 1.37
CA ARG A 544 47.27 30.36 0.53
C ARG A 544 48.35 30.14 -0.53
N GLN A 545 48.91 31.22 -1.10
CA GLN A 545 50.03 31.13 -2.05
C GLN A 545 51.36 30.75 -1.39
N GLN A 546 51.55 31.04 -0.10
CA GLN A 546 52.74 30.64 0.65
C GLN A 546 52.66 29.20 1.19
N ALA A 547 51.44 28.63 1.27
CA ALA A 547 51.19 27.27 1.72
C ALA A 547 51.12 26.23 0.59
N ALA A 548 51.11 26.67 -0.67
CA ALA A 548 51.20 25.86 -1.88
C ALA A 548 52.62 25.92 -2.45
#